data_AF-A0A2U2ZUQ7-F1
#
_entry.id   AF-A0A2U2ZUQ7-F1
#
_cell.length_a   1.000
_cell.length_b   1.000
_cell.length_c   1.000
_cell.angle_alpha   90.00
_cell.angle_beta   90.00
_cell.angle_gamma   90.00
#
_symmetry.space_group_name_H-M   'P 1'
#
loop_
_entity.id
_entity.type
_entity.pdbx_description
1 polymer ?
#
loop_
_entity_poly.entity_id
_entity_poly.type
_entity_poly.pdbx_seq_one_letter_code
_entity_poly.pdbx_strand_id
1 'polypeptide(L)' 'MSEPRDPVAVAVLALADRIERDDPSGVATMSVVLDVAESVTQGADQTVLAGMIPLILTPEPRETWRAYAARLREGVAQ' A
#
# COMPACT_ATOMS: atom_id res chain seq x y z
N MET A 1 1.53 -21.52 -16.31
CA MET A 1 0.40 -20.58 -16.20
C MET A 1 0.56 -19.88 -14.88
N SER A 2 0.85 -18.58 -14.88
CA SER A 2 0.90 -17.79 -13.64
C SER A 2 -0.53 -17.64 -13.15
N GLU A 3 -0.80 -18.01 -11.90
CA GLU A 3 -2.12 -17.82 -11.27
C GLU A 3 -2.54 -16.33 -11.36
N PRO A 4 -3.85 -16.04 -11.51
CA PRO A 4 -4.32 -14.67 -11.43
C PRO A 4 -3.92 -14.12 -10.05
N ARG A 5 -2.99 -13.16 -10.04
CA ARG A 5 -2.56 -12.50 -8.81
C ARG A 5 -3.78 -11.90 -8.13
N ASP A 6 -3.92 -12.14 -6.82
CA ASP A 6 -4.95 -11.53 -5.99
C ASP A 6 -5.00 -10.01 -6.24
N PRO A 7 -6.14 -9.46 -6.70
CA PRO A 7 -6.25 -8.03 -7.01
C PRO A 7 -6.03 -7.14 -5.78
N VAL A 8 -6.30 -7.61 -4.56
CA VAL A 8 -5.98 -6.89 -3.32
C VAL A 8 -4.47 -6.79 -3.16
N ALA A 9 -3.76 -7.92 -3.28
CA ALA A 9 -2.30 -7.94 -3.20
C ALA A 9 -1.66 -7.04 -4.27
N VAL A 10 -2.18 -7.06 -5.51
CA VAL A 10 -1.70 -6.17 -6.59
C VAL A 10 -1.85 -4.69 -6.21
N ALA A 11 -2.99 -4.29 -5.66
CA ALA A 11 -3.24 -2.90 -5.30
C ALA A 11 -2.39 -2.44 -4.10
N VAL A 12 -2.20 -3.29 -3.09
CA VAL A 12 -1.32 -2.97 -1.94
C VAL A 12 0.15 -2.89 -2.36
N LEU A 13 0.61 -3.74 -3.27
CA LEU A 13 1.97 -3.64 -3.83
C LEU A 13 2.14 -2.36 -4.65
N ALA A 14 1.14 -1.97 -5.43
CA ALA A 14 1.16 -0.70 -6.18
C ALA A 14 1.20 0.52 -5.24
N LEU A 15 0.49 0.48 -4.11
CA LEU A 15 0.57 1.48 -3.04
C LEU A 15 1.99 1.56 -2.48
N ALA A 16 2.58 0.43 -2.09
CA ALA A 16 3.93 0.35 -1.53
C ALA A 16 4.99 0.91 -2.51
N ASP A 17 4.92 0.51 -3.79
CA ASP A 17 5.85 0.96 -4.82
C ASP A 17 5.76 2.46 -5.09
N ARG A 18 4.57 3.04 -4.98
CA ARG A 18 4.36 4.48 -5.22
C ARG A 18 4.84 5.32 -4.05
N ILE A 19 4.49 4.92 -2.83
CA ILE A 19 4.98 5.55 -1.60
C ILE A 19 6.52 5.56 -1.54
N GLU A 20 7.16 4.44 -1.85
CA GLU A 20 8.63 4.35 -1.82
C GLU A 20 9.30 5.22 -2.89
N ARG A 21 8.64 5.42 -4.03
CA ARG A 21 9.20 6.19 -5.16
C ARG A 21 9.20 7.69 -4.91
N ASP A 22 8.13 8.21 -4.32
CA ASP A 22 7.90 9.66 -4.27
C ASP A 22 8.79 10.34 -3.22
N ASP A 23 9.03 9.72 -2.06
CA ASP A 23 9.98 10.19 -1.05
C ASP A 23 10.49 9.04 -0.16
N PRO A 24 11.45 8.21 -0.57
CA PRO A 24 11.82 7.00 0.18
C PRO A 24 12.36 7.28 1.60
N SER A 25 12.92 8.46 1.84
CA SER A 25 13.52 8.87 3.11
C SER A 25 12.60 9.72 4.00
N GLY A 26 11.50 10.25 3.45
CA GLY A 26 10.53 11.03 4.20
C GLY A 26 9.83 10.21 5.27
N VAL A 27 9.27 10.93 6.25
CA VAL A 27 8.50 10.32 7.33
C VAL A 27 7.11 9.98 6.84
N ALA A 28 6.70 8.73 7.06
CA ALA A 28 5.40 8.22 6.70
C ALA A 28 4.28 8.89 7.52
N THR A 29 3.25 9.37 6.85
CA THR A 29 2.07 9.99 7.47
C THR A 29 0.78 9.40 6.90
N MET A 30 -0.26 9.29 7.72
CA MET A 30 -1.54 8.74 7.24
C MET A 30 -2.15 9.53 6.08
N SER A 31 -1.95 10.86 6.03
CA SER A 31 -2.48 11.70 4.94
C SER A 31 -1.98 11.22 3.58
N VAL A 32 -0.65 11.09 3.44
CA VAL A 32 -0.04 10.68 2.17
C VAL A 32 -0.34 9.22 1.84
N VAL A 33 -0.41 8.33 2.85
CA VAL A 33 -0.86 6.95 2.62
C VAL A 33 -2.23 6.92 1.97
N LEU A 34 -3.18 7.70 2.51
CA LEU A 34 -4.55 7.74 2.00
C LEU A 34 -4.62 8.39 0.61
N ASP A 35 -3.88 9.48 0.37
CA ASP A 35 -3.82 10.14 -0.93
C ASP A 35 -3.29 9.18 -2.03
N VAL A 36 -2.24 8.41 -1.71
CA VAL A 36 -1.68 7.42 -2.65
C VAL A 36 -2.64 6.23 -2.79
N ALA A 37 -3.25 5.75 -1.70
CA ALA A 37 -4.22 4.67 -1.73
C ALA A 37 -5.43 5.03 -2.61
N GLU A 38 -5.97 6.23 -2.48
CA GLU A 38 -7.02 6.75 -3.37
C GLU A 38 -6.55 6.74 -4.83
N SER A 39 -5.35 7.26 -5.11
CA SER A 39 -4.81 7.30 -6.48
C SER A 39 -4.64 5.91 -7.10
N VAL A 40 -4.16 4.91 -6.37
CA VAL A 40 -3.92 3.56 -6.93
C VAL A 40 -5.19 2.73 -7.03
N THR A 41 -6.25 3.11 -6.31
CA THR A 41 -7.54 2.41 -6.30
C THR A 41 -8.61 3.09 -7.14
N GLN A 42 -8.25 4.12 -7.93
CA GLN A 42 -9.16 4.73 -8.88
C GLN A 42 -9.71 3.68 -9.86
N GLY A 43 -11.02 3.44 -9.80
CA GLY A 43 -11.70 2.44 -10.63
C GLY A 43 -11.56 0.99 -10.15
N ALA A 44 -11.00 0.75 -8.95
CA ALA A 44 -11.01 -0.57 -8.33
C ALA A 44 -12.42 -0.96 -7.88
N ASP A 45 -12.71 -2.26 -7.94
CA ASP A 45 -13.96 -2.83 -7.42
C ASP A 45 -14.07 -2.65 -5.90
N GLN A 46 -15.29 -2.51 -5.37
CA GLN A 46 -15.53 -2.35 -3.93
C GLN A 46 -14.95 -3.50 -3.09
N THR A 47 -14.89 -4.71 -3.64
CA THR A 47 -14.30 -5.89 -2.97
C THR A 47 -12.80 -5.71 -2.77
N VAL A 48 -12.11 -5.12 -3.75
CA VAL A 48 -10.68 -4.82 -3.68
C VAL A 48 -10.44 -3.75 -2.63
N LEU A 49 -11.23 -2.68 -2.65
CA LEU A 49 -11.16 -1.61 -1.64
C LEU A 49 -11.35 -2.17 -0.22
N ALA A 50 -12.38 -2.99 -0.01
CA ALA A 50 -12.65 -3.61 1.28
C ALA A 50 -11.51 -4.52 1.76
N GLY A 51 -10.90 -5.27 0.83
CA GLY A 51 -9.75 -6.13 1.12
C GLY A 51 -8.47 -5.35 1.45
N MET A 52 -8.29 -4.14 0.92
CA MET A 52 -7.13 -3.31 1.20
C MET A 52 -7.16 -2.66 2.58
N ILE A 53 -8.34 -2.25 3.06
CA ILE A 53 -8.49 -1.54 4.36
C ILE A 53 -7.72 -2.21 5.52
N PRO A 54 -7.84 -3.53 5.78
CA PRO A 54 -7.11 -4.16 6.87
C PRO A 54 -5.60 -4.22 6.66
N LEU A 55 -5.11 -4.03 5.43
CA LEU A 55 -3.70 -4.08 5.07
C LEU A 55 -3.04 -2.69 5.04
N ILE A 56 -3.82 -1.61 4.97
CA ILE A 56 -3.33 -0.24 5.10
C ILE A 56 -3.07 0.03 6.59
N LEU A 57 -1.83 -0.23 7.01
CA LEU A 57 -1.40 -0.05 8.40
C LEU A 57 -1.22 1.43 8.73
N THR A 58 -1.41 1.79 10.00
CA THR A 58 -0.99 3.10 10.50
C THR A 58 0.54 3.16 10.53
N PRO A 59 1.19 4.17 9.92
CA PRO A 59 2.62 4.37 10.04
C PRO A 59 3.08 4.49 11.49
N GLU A 60 4.22 3.90 11.80
CA GLU A 60 4.86 4.04 13.10
C GLU A 60 5.49 5.43 13.30
N PRO A 61 5.68 5.88 14.56
CA PRO A 61 6.34 7.15 14.83
C PRO A 61 7.74 7.20 14.20
N ARG A 62 7.97 8.19 13.32
CA ARG A 62 9.23 8.39 12.57
C ARG A 62 9.57 7.28 11.58
N GLU A 63 8.62 6.40 11.25
CA GLU A 63 8.80 5.41 10.20
C GLU A 63 9.04 6.11 8.86
N THR A 64 10.01 5.61 8.08
CA THR A 64 10.26 6.14 6.74
C THR A 64 9.32 5.51 5.73
N TRP A 65 9.07 6.19 4.62
CA TRP A 65 8.26 5.66 3.54
C TRP A 65 8.75 4.32 2.99
N ARG A 66 10.07 4.12 2.90
CA ARG A 66 10.65 2.82 2.56
C ARG A 66 10.31 1.73 3.59
N ALA A 67 10.42 2.01 4.88
CA ALA A 67 10.14 1.04 5.93
C ALA A 67 8.64 0.67 5.96
N TYR A 68 7.77 1.67 5.81
CA TYR A 68 6.33 1.47 5.67
C TYR A 68 5.99 0.61 4.44
N ALA A 69 6.57 0.91 3.27
CA ALA A 69 6.38 0.13 2.06
C ALA A 69 6.83 -1.33 2.21
N ALA A 70 7.94 -1.59 2.92
CA ALA A 70 8.39 -2.95 3.21
C ALA A 70 7.35 -3.74 4.03
N ARG A 71 6.76 -3.13 5.06
CA ARG A 71 5.70 -3.77 5.86
C ARG A 71 4.43 -4.06 5.08
N LEU A 72 4.04 -3.17 4.18
CA LEU A 72 2.91 -3.43 3.28
C LEU A 72 3.17 -4.67 2.42
N ARG A 73 4.41 -4.84 1.92
CA ARG A 73 4.82 -6.03 1.15
C ARG A 73 4.85 -7.30 2.00
N GLU A 74 5.30 -7.21 3.26
CA GLU A 74 5.25 -8.33 4.21
C GLU A 74 3.80 -8.73 4.56
N GLY A 75 2.88 -7.77 4.62
CA GLY A 75 1.46 -8.01 4.90
C GLY A 75 0.73 -8.80 3.81
N VAL A 76 1.17 -8.71 2.54
CA VAL A 76 0.58 -9.46 1.41
C VAL A 76 1.31 -10.76 1.08
N ALA A 77 2.46 -11.02 1.71
CA ALA A 77 3.23 -12.25 1.52
C ALA A 77 2.84 -13.38 2.49
N GLN A 78 1.97 -13.08 3.46
CA GLN A 78 1.40 -14.00 4.45
C GLN A 78 0.10 -14.60 3.94
#